data_AF-A0A6C0IAS0-F1
#
_entry.id   AF-A0A6C0IAS0-F1
#
_cell.length_a   1.000
_cell.length_b   1.000
_cell.length_c   1.000
_cell.angle_alpha   90.00
_cell.angle_beta   90.00
_cell.angle_gamma   90.00
#
_symmetry.space_group_name_H-M   'P 1'
#
loop_
_entity.id
_entity.type
_entity.pdbx_description
1 polymer ?
#
loop_
_entity_poly.entity_id
_entity_poly.type
_entity_poly.pdbx_seq_one_letter_code
_entity_poly.pdbx_strand_id
1 'polypeptide(L)'
;MDILKDIEKNILNINMYEKGANAKDPLNANNSNVLKLNAIKKLINDYFKYKNDANDIIVQKKMKYEEIYKNVREKNNVNYDFFLEKKEGFHNILRETKTLSALYDYLECKIEDYKEVADIYTSEYINLEERVIKPSNAANAAANPCPAGKVLNPKTKKCVKAKKVKADDDKAGVAAAVAKKVKKCPEGKVLNPITNRCIKDVNYKPK
;
A
#
# COMPACT_ATOMS: atom_id res chain seq x y z
N MET A 1 10.82 19.50 21.49
CA MET A 1 11.86 20.11 22.36
C MET A 1 11.29 21.27 23.18
N ASP A 2 10.14 21.82 22.79
CA ASP A 2 9.60 23.03 23.43
C ASP A 2 8.94 22.77 24.80
N ILE A 3 8.30 21.61 25.02
CA ILE A 3 7.74 21.24 26.34
C ILE A 3 8.84 21.16 27.42
N LEU A 4 10.03 20.66 27.09
CA LEU A 4 11.16 20.60 28.02
C LEU A 4 11.67 22.00 28.38
N LYS A 5 11.81 22.88 27.38
CA LYS A 5 12.16 24.29 27.60
C LYS A 5 11.12 25.02 28.45
N ASP A 6 9.84 24.69 28.26
CA ASP A 6 8.75 25.26 29.06
C ASP A 6 8.79 24.75 30.50
N ILE A 7 9.10 23.47 30.73
CA ILE A 7 9.31 22.92 32.08
C ILE A 7 10.48 23.64 32.76
N GLU A 8 11.64 23.75 32.10
CA GLU A 8 12.83 24.44 32.62
C GLU A 8 12.52 25.90 32.98
N LYS A 9 11.87 26.64 32.07
CA LYS A 9 11.47 28.03 32.30
C LYS A 9 10.51 28.17 33.47
N ASN A 10 9.56 27.25 33.64
CA ASN A 10 8.62 27.30 34.75
C ASN A 10 9.28 26.94 36.09
N ILE A 11 10.23 25.99 36.11
CA ILE A 11 11.01 25.65 37.31
C ILE A 11 11.82 26.85 37.78
N LEU A 12 12.51 27.54 36.86
CA LEU A 12 13.31 28.74 37.17
C LEU A 12 12.46 29.90 37.73
N ASN A 13 11.16 29.92 37.42
CA ASN A 13 10.22 30.94 37.88
C ASN A 13 9.51 30.59 39.21
N ILE A 14 9.87 29.47 39.85
CA ILE A 14 9.44 29.17 41.22
C ILE A 14 10.37 29.91 42.18
N ASN A 15 9.79 30.77 43.02
CA ASN A 15 10.53 31.46 44.06
C ASN A 15 10.65 30.55 45.29
N MET A 16 11.76 29.81 45.43
CA MET A 16 11.95 28.83 46.52
C MET A 16 11.98 29.46 47.93
N TYR A 17 12.10 30.78 48.02
CA TYR A 17 12.26 31.52 49.28
C TYR A 17 10.97 32.21 49.80
N GLU A 18 9.82 32.03 49.14
CA GLU A 18 8.54 32.47 49.71
C GLU A 18 8.11 31.52 50.85
N LYS A 19 8.72 31.72 52.04
CA LYS A 19 8.14 31.25 53.30
C LYS A 19 6.80 31.96 53.48
N GLY A 20 5.71 31.23 53.32
CA GLY A 20 4.38 31.73 53.65
C GLY A 20 4.37 32.20 55.10
N ALA A 21 4.19 33.51 55.30
CA ALA A 21 3.66 33.98 56.56
C ALA A 21 2.25 33.39 56.71
N ASN A 22 2.11 32.45 57.65
CA ASN A 22 0.86 31.99 58.27
C ASN A 22 -0.17 31.30 57.35
N ALA A 23 0.00 30.00 57.10
CA ALA A 23 -1.11 29.14 56.67
C ALA A 23 -1.75 28.46 57.90
N LYS A 24 -2.77 29.10 58.50
CA LYS A 24 -3.67 28.48 59.47
C LYS A 24 -5.00 28.00 58.85
N ASP A 25 -5.20 28.16 57.54
CA ASP A 25 -6.40 27.68 56.84
C ASP A 25 -6.04 26.71 55.70
N PRO A 26 -6.53 25.44 55.73
CA PRO A 26 -6.26 24.45 54.70
C PRO A 26 -6.96 24.70 53.35
N LEU A 27 -7.70 25.81 53.20
CA LEU A 27 -8.60 26.06 52.07
C LEU A 27 -8.23 27.28 51.19
N ASN A 28 -7.14 28.00 51.46
CA ASN A 28 -6.73 29.12 50.59
C ASN A 28 -5.78 28.66 49.48
N ALA A 29 -6.37 28.14 48.40
CA ALA A 29 -5.70 27.65 47.19
C ALA A 29 -4.98 28.73 46.34
N ASN A 30 -4.74 29.93 46.88
CA ASN A 30 -4.18 31.08 46.16
C ASN A 30 -2.69 31.34 46.45
N ASN A 31 -1.93 30.31 46.85
CA ASN A 31 -0.48 30.44 46.85
C ASN A 31 0.02 30.31 45.39
N SER A 32 0.50 31.41 44.82
CA SER A 32 1.08 31.51 43.47
C SER A 32 2.04 30.35 43.15
N ASN A 33 2.80 29.89 44.15
CA ASN A 33 3.74 28.78 43.97
C ASN A 33 3.04 27.40 43.84
N VAL A 34 1.89 27.19 44.49
CA VAL A 34 1.11 25.94 44.36
C VAL A 34 0.49 25.85 42.96
N LEU A 35 -0.02 26.98 42.43
CA LEU A 35 -0.53 27.04 41.05
C LEU A 35 0.58 26.81 40.02
N LYS A 36 1.76 27.41 40.20
CA LYS A 36 2.95 27.17 39.36
C LYS A 36 3.42 25.71 39.43
N LEU A 37 3.44 25.10 40.63
CA LEU A 37 3.81 23.70 40.80
C LEU A 37 2.83 22.76 40.09
N ASN A 38 1.53 23.03 40.16
CA ASN A 38 0.51 22.26 39.44
C ASN A 38 0.66 22.40 37.92
N ALA A 39 1.01 23.59 37.43
CA ALA A 39 1.30 23.81 36.01
C ALA A 39 2.52 23.00 35.53
N ILE A 40 3.60 22.95 36.33
CA ILE A 40 4.79 22.14 36.02
C ILE A 40 4.46 20.66 36.01
N LYS A 41 3.70 20.16 37.01
CA LYS A 41 3.23 18.76 37.03
C LYS A 41 2.46 18.40 35.76
N LYS A 42 1.60 19.30 35.28
CA LYS A 42 0.86 19.12 34.02
C LYS A 42 1.80 19.01 32.82
N LEU A 43 2.75 19.94 32.66
CA LEU A 43 3.70 19.92 31.55
C LEU A 43 4.56 18.65 31.54
N ILE A 44 4.98 18.18 32.72
CA ILE A 44 5.72 16.91 32.87
C ILE A 44 4.86 15.73 32.40
N ASN A 45 3.59 15.67 32.82
CA ASN A 45 2.68 14.62 32.38
C ASN A 45 2.44 14.66 30.86
N ASP A 46 2.25 15.84 30.29
CA ASP A 46 2.07 16.03 28.85
C ASP A 46 3.32 15.58 28.06
N TYR A 47 4.53 15.84 28.58
CA TYR A 47 5.79 15.35 28.00
C TYR A 47 5.87 13.82 27.99
N PHE A 48 5.58 13.16 29.12
CA PHE A 48 5.60 11.70 29.19
C PHE A 48 4.55 11.07 28.27
N LYS A 49 3.36 11.67 28.18
CA LYS A 49 2.33 11.25 27.22
C LYS A 49 2.84 11.36 25.78
N TYR A 50 3.37 12.52 25.37
CA TYR A 50 3.96 12.69 24.04
C TYR A 50 5.06 11.66 23.74
N LYS A 51 5.92 11.35 24.72
CA LYS A 51 6.97 10.34 24.56
C LYS A 51 6.41 8.94 24.41
N ASN A 52 5.37 8.59 25.16
CA ASN A 52 4.69 7.31 25.03
C ASN A 52 4.03 7.19 23.65
N ASP A 53 3.31 8.23 23.20
CA ASP A 53 2.68 8.28 21.88
C ASP A 53 3.72 8.17 20.76
N ALA A 54 4.87 8.86 20.88
CA ALA A 54 5.97 8.75 19.92
C ALA A 54 6.60 7.34 19.89
N ASN A 55 6.76 6.71 21.06
CA ASN A 55 7.24 5.33 21.15
C ASN A 55 6.25 4.35 20.52
N ASP A 56 4.94 4.55 20.74
CA ASP A 56 3.89 3.74 20.13
C ASP A 56 3.93 3.86 18.60
N ILE A 57 4.07 5.08 18.05
CA ILE A 57 4.28 5.32 16.61
C ILE A 57 5.49 4.55 16.09
N ILE A 58 6.63 4.59 16.80
CA ILE A 58 7.84 3.85 16.40
C ILE A 58 7.58 2.34 16.38
N VAL A 59 6.88 1.81 17.40
CA VAL A 59 6.53 0.38 17.48
C VAL A 59 5.61 0.00 16.31
N GLN A 60 4.59 0.79 16.01
CA GLN A 60 3.70 0.54 14.88
C GLN A 60 4.45 0.54 13.54
N LYS A 61 5.40 1.47 13.35
CA LYS A 61 6.24 1.50 12.14
C LYS A 61 7.08 0.24 12.01
N LYS A 62 7.67 -0.24 13.11
CA LYS A 62 8.44 -1.49 13.14
C LYS A 62 7.58 -2.69 12.78
N MET A 63 6.40 -2.83 13.38
CA MET A 63 5.49 -3.93 13.07
C MET A 63 5.10 -3.94 11.60
N LYS A 64 4.75 -2.78 11.03
CA LYS A 64 4.39 -2.65 9.61
C LYS A 64 5.58 -2.93 8.68
N TYR A 65 6.79 -2.53 9.06
CA TYR A 65 8.01 -2.89 8.34
C TYR A 65 8.24 -4.41 8.33
N GLU A 66 8.08 -5.05 9.49
CA GLU A 66 8.28 -6.49 9.62
C GLU A 66 7.28 -7.26 8.77
N GLU A 67 6.00 -6.90 8.84
CA GLU A 67 4.93 -7.55 8.10
C GLU A 67 5.12 -7.43 6.57
N ILE A 68 5.43 -6.24 6.07
CA ILE A 68 5.43 -5.96 4.63
C ILE A 68 6.77 -6.35 3.97
N TYR A 69 7.89 -6.18 4.66
CA TYR A 69 9.21 -6.32 4.06
C TYR A 69 10.03 -7.47 4.64
N LYS A 70 10.21 -7.51 5.96
CA LYS A 70 11.12 -8.46 6.61
C LYS A 70 10.60 -9.90 6.48
N ASN A 71 9.38 -10.15 6.92
CA ASN A 71 8.77 -11.48 6.94
C ASN A 71 8.59 -12.02 5.51
N VAL A 72 8.30 -11.16 4.54
CA VAL A 72 8.17 -11.57 3.14
C VAL A 72 9.52 -11.98 2.56
N ARG A 73 10.60 -11.25 2.86
CA ARG A 73 11.96 -11.65 2.48
C ARG A 73 12.39 -12.95 3.15
N GLU A 74 12.14 -13.10 4.43
CA GLU A 74 12.41 -14.35 5.15
C GLU A 74 11.66 -15.53 4.50
N LYS A 75 10.38 -15.35 4.15
CA LYS A 75 9.61 -16.35 3.44
C LYS A 75 10.20 -16.67 2.06
N ASN A 76 10.60 -15.65 1.29
CA ASN A 76 11.25 -15.88 -0.01
C ASN A 76 12.56 -16.66 0.14
N ASN A 77 13.36 -16.36 1.17
CA ASN A 77 14.61 -17.08 1.43
C ASN A 77 14.34 -18.55 1.76
N VAL A 78 13.37 -18.83 2.64
CA VAL A 78 12.96 -20.21 2.96
C VAL A 78 12.44 -20.94 1.71
N ASN A 79 11.62 -20.29 0.90
CA ASN A 79 11.12 -20.86 -0.35
C ASN A 79 12.26 -21.15 -1.34
N TYR A 80 13.29 -20.30 -1.36
CA TYR A 80 14.46 -20.49 -2.20
C TYR A 80 15.29 -21.69 -1.74
N ASP A 81 15.52 -21.83 -0.43
CA ASP A 81 16.24 -22.98 0.13
C ASP A 81 15.51 -24.30 -0.19
N PHE A 82 14.20 -24.34 0.02
CA PHE A 82 13.38 -25.51 -0.36
C PHE A 82 13.44 -25.82 -1.86
N PHE A 83 13.42 -24.77 -2.69
CA PHE A 83 13.58 -24.92 -4.14
C PHE A 83 14.93 -25.55 -4.49
N LEU A 84 16.03 -25.12 -3.85
CA LEU A 84 17.35 -25.69 -4.08
C LEU A 84 17.39 -27.17 -3.69
N GLU A 85 16.87 -27.54 -2.52
CA GLU A 85 16.79 -28.93 -2.07
C GLU A 85 15.99 -29.80 -3.05
N LYS A 86 14.81 -29.33 -3.45
CA LYS A 86 13.96 -30.03 -4.43
C LYS A 86 14.67 -30.19 -5.78
N LYS A 87 15.34 -29.14 -6.24
CA LYS A 87 16.08 -29.13 -7.50
C LYS A 87 17.29 -30.06 -7.47
N GLU A 88 18.00 -30.13 -6.35
CA GLU A 88 19.09 -31.09 -6.14
C GLU A 88 18.56 -32.53 -6.14
N GLY A 89 17.42 -32.78 -5.50
CA GLY A 89 16.74 -34.07 -5.55
C GLY A 89 16.44 -34.52 -6.98
N PHE A 90 15.82 -33.65 -7.78
CA PHE A 90 15.57 -33.93 -9.20
C PHE A 90 16.86 -34.12 -10.00
N HIS A 91 17.91 -33.36 -9.71
CA HIS A 91 19.21 -33.53 -10.36
C HIS A 91 19.80 -34.93 -10.10
N ASN A 92 19.69 -35.43 -8.87
CA ASN A 92 20.20 -36.76 -8.51
C ASN A 92 19.40 -37.87 -9.22
N ILE A 93 18.07 -37.77 -9.25
CA ILE A 93 17.20 -38.69 -10.01
C ILE A 93 17.54 -38.67 -11.51
N LEU A 94 17.76 -37.48 -12.08
CA LEU A 94 18.18 -37.34 -13.48
C LEU A 94 19.54 -38.01 -13.73
N ARG A 95 20.50 -37.83 -12.83
CA ARG A 95 21.85 -38.42 -12.92
C ARG A 95 21.80 -39.96 -12.92
N GLU A 96 20.94 -40.53 -12.09
CA GLU A 96 20.77 -41.98 -11.93
C GLU A 96 19.95 -42.60 -13.06
N THR A 97 18.76 -42.06 -13.33
CA THR A 97 17.79 -42.68 -14.26
C THR A 97 18.03 -42.29 -15.71
N LYS A 98 18.57 -41.10 -15.98
CA LYS A 98 18.82 -40.54 -17.32
C LYS A 98 17.61 -40.60 -18.25
N THR A 99 16.41 -40.49 -17.68
CA THR A 99 15.16 -40.50 -18.44
C THR A 99 14.77 -39.10 -18.90
N LEU A 100 14.02 -39.03 -20.00
CA LEU A 100 13.46 -37.78 -20.49
C LEU A 100 12.48 -37.15 -19.47
N SER A 101 11.72 -37.98 -18.74
CA SER A 101 10.82 -37.50 -17.67
C SER A 101 11.58 -36.78 -16.56
N ALA A 102 12.65 -37.39 -16.04
CA ALA A 102 13.45 -36.78 -14.99
C ALA A 102 14.12 -35.47 -15.44
N LEU A 103 14.44 -35.35 -16.74
CA LEU A 103 14.94 -34.10 -17.30
C LEU A 103 13.87 -33.01 -17.30
N TYR A 104 12.63 -33.34 -17.68
CA TYR A 104 11.51 -32.40 -17.60
C TYR A 104 11.25 -31.97 -16.15
N ASP A 105 11.22 -32.90 -15.20
CA ASP A 105 11.01 -32.59 -13.77
C ASP A 105 12.07 -31.60 -13.24
N TYR A 106 13.35 -31.82 -13.60
CA TYR A 106 14.44 -30.93 -13.22
C TYR A 106 14.32 -29.53 -13.84
N LEU A 107 13.97 -29.45 -15.13
CA LEU A 107 13.87 -28.18 -15.87
C LEU A 107 12.62 -27.38 -15.48
N GLU A 108 11.53 -28.05 -15.15
CA GLU A 108 10.25 -27.43 -14.77
C GLU A 108 10.20 -27.01 -13.30
N CYS A 109 11.15 -27.47 -12.48
CA CYS A 109 11.32 -27.01 -11.11
C CYS A 109 11.49 -25.49 -11.08
N LYS A 110 10.54 -24.80 -10.45
CA LYS A 110 10.49 -23.34 -10.29
C LYS A 110 10.30 -22.99 -8.82
N ILE A 111 10.73 -21.79 -8.45
CA ILE A 111 10.46 -21.24 -7.12
C ILE A 111 8.97 -20.97 -7.03
N GLU A 112 8.32 -21.55 -6.02
CA GLU A 112 6.91 -21.35 -5.72
C GLU A 112 6.75 -20.12 -4.79
N ASP A 113 5.66 -19.37 -4.97
CA ASP A 113 5.25 -18.26 -4.09
C ASP A 113 6.27 -17.13 -3.86
N TYR A 114 7.20 -16.90 -4.78
CA TYR A 114 8.10 -15.74 -4.70
C TYR A 114 7.32 -14.43 -4.77
N LYS A 115 7.56 -13.54 -3.81
CA LYS A 115 6.99 -12.20 -3.80
C LYS A 115 8.07 -11.17 -4.03
N GLU A 116 7.90 -10.32 -5.03
CA GLU A 116 8.79 -9.17 -5.20
C GLU A 116 8.58 -8.17 -4.05
N VAL A 117 9.66 -7.78 -3.40
CA VAL A 117 9.67 -6.87 -2.24
C VAL A 117 10.64 -5.74 -2.53
N ALA A 118 10.22 -4.50 -2.28
CA ALA A 118 11.07 -3.33 -2.47
C ALA A 118 12.29 -3.37 -1.52
N ASP A 119 13.39 -2.77 -1.97
CA ASP A 119 14.69 -2.79 -1.29
C ASP A 119 14.75 -1.78 -0.13
N ILE A 120 13.88 -1.96 0.86
CA ILE A 120 13.75 -1.09 2.04
C ILE A 120 14.17 -1.90 3.26
N TYR A 121 15.13 -1.40 4.05
CA TYR A 121 15.67 -2.11 5.22
C TYR A 121 15.46 -1.36 6.55
N THR A 122 14.69 -0.27 6.53
CA THR A 122 14.47 0.56 7.71
C THR A 122 12.98 0.85 7.92
N SER A 123 12.58 0.95 9.18
CA SER A 123 11.20 1.30 9.56
C SER A 123 10.96 2.82 9.63
N GLU A 124 12.01 3.63 9.50
CA GLU A 124 11.96 5.09 9.67
C GLU A 124 11.02 5.76 8.65
N TYR A 125 11.11 5.32 7.40
CA TYR A 125 10.35 5.85 6.27
C TYR A 125 8.96 5.22 6.10
N ILE A 126 8.56 4.33 7.01
CA ILE A 126 7.23 3.71 6.97
C ILE A 126 6.16 4.76 7.28
N ASN A 127 5.23 4.91 6.35
CA ASN A 127 4.06 5.75 6.55
C ASN A 127 2.94 4.94 7.24
N LEU A 128 2.51 5.38 8.43
CA LEU A 128 1.42 4.76 9.18
C LEU A 128 0.05 5.08 8.60
N GLU A 129 -0.10 6.22 7.91
CA GLU A 129 -1.37 6.71 7.37
C GLU A 129 -1.76 6.03 6.06
N GLU A 130 -0.84 5.28 5.46
CA GLU A 130 -1.14 4.39 4.35
C GLU A 130 -2.05 3.27 4.87
N ARG A 131 -3.36 3.55 4.88
CA ARG A 131 -4.38 2.50 4.80
C ARG A 131 -3.94 1.65 3.63
N VAL A 132 -3.70 0.38 3.88
CA VAL A 132 -3.59 -0.61 2.81
C VAL A 132 -4.82 -0.36 1.95
N ILE A 133 -4.62 0.25 0.79
CA ILE A 133 -5.52 0.08 -0.32
C ILE A 133 -5.34 -1.42 -0.54
N LYS A 134 -6.18 -2.24 0.13
CA LYS A 134 -6.49 -3.57 -0.37
C LYS A 134 -6.65 -3.30 -1.85
N PRO A 135 -5.85 -3.90 -2.75
CA PRO A 135 -6.07 -3.69 -4.17
C PRO A 135 -7.57 -3.87 -4.31
N SER A 136 -8.25 -2.76 -4.58
CA SER A 136 -9.70 -2.80 -4.64
C SER A 136 -9.90 -3.91 -5.63
N ASN A 137 -10.73 -4.89 -5.31
CA ASN A 137 -11.30 -5.70 -6.34
C ASN A 137 -12.01 -4.71 -7.27
N ALA A 138 -11.26 -4.15 -8.23
CA ALA A 138 -11.71 -3.43 -9.39
C ALA A 138 -12.40 -4.41 -10.36
N ALA A 139 -12.62 -5.65 -9.90
CA ALA A 139 -13.53 -6.63 -10.46
C ALA A 139 -15.00 -6.42 -10.02
N ASN A 140 -15.32 -5.64 -8.98
CA ASN A 140 -16.72 -5.45 -8.55
C ASN A 140 -17.22 -4.00 -8.63
N ALA A 141 -16.90 -3.32 -9.73
CA ALA A 141 -17.64 -2.13 -10.18
C ALA A 141 -18.64 -2.49 -11.29
N ALA A 142 -19.39 -3.57 -11.07
CA ALA A 142 -20.62 -3.92 -11.76
C ALA A 142 -21.48 -4.60 -10.67
N ALA A 143 -22.70 -4.22 -10.35
CA ALA A 143 -23.72 -3.59 -11.14
C ALA A 143 -24.64 -2.79 -10.22
N ASN A 144 -24.77 -1.49 -10.44
CA ASN A 144 -26.01 -0.80 -10.11
C ASN A 144 -26.73 -0.59 -11.44
N PRO A 145 -27.79 -1.36 -11.77
CA PRO A 145 -28.56 -1.11 -12.97
C PRO A 145 -29.13 0.31 -12.88
N CYS A 146 -28.99 1.08 -13.97
CA CYS A 146 -29.61 2.39 -14.06
C CYS A 146 -31.13 2.28 -13.85
N PRO A 147 -31.75 3.24 -13.15
CA PRO A 147 -33.21 3.23 -12.95
C PRO A 147 -33.95 3.19 -14.29
N ALA A 148 -35.13 2.55 -14.30
CA ALA A 148 -35.91 2.26 -15.49
C ALA A 148 -36.03 3.47 -16.44
N GLY A 149 -35.68 3.27 -17.71
CA GLY A 149 -35.69 4.31 -18.75
C GLY A 149 -34.38 5.09 -18.94
N LYS A 150 -33.31 4.75 -18.19
CA LYS A 150 -31.96 5.31 -18.39
C LYS A 150 -30.94 4.22 -18.70
N VAL A 151 -29.93 4.55 -19.49
CA VAL A 151 -28.82 3.67 -19.91
C VAL A 151 -27.50 4.26 -19.42
N LEU A 152 -26.57 3.41 -18.99
CA LEU A 152 -25.24 3.84 -18.53
C LEU A 152 -24.44 4.39 -19.71
N ASN A 153 -23.98 5.64 -19.62
CA ASN A 153 -23.04 6.18 -20.60
C ASN A 153 -21.65 5.60 -20.33
N PRO A 154 -21.05 4.84 -21.27
CA PRO A 154 -19.77 4.17 -21.05
C PRO A 154 -18.58 5.13 -20.91
N LYS A 155 -18.68 6.37 -21.42
CA LYS A 155 -17.62 7.38 -21.29
C LYS A 155 -17.62 8.09 -19.95
N THR A 156 -18.81 8.37 -19.40
CA THR A 156 -18.96 9.18 -18.17
C THR A 156 -19.35 8.35 -16.95
N LYS A 157 -19.69 7.06 -17.14
CA LYS A 157 -20.23 6.14 -16.13
C LYS A 157 -21.46 6.69 -15.38
N LYS A 158 -22.22 7.60 -16.01
CA LYS A 158 -23.48 8.15 -15.47
C LYS A 158 -24.69 7.67 -16.28
N CYS A 159 -25.82 7.47 -15.62
CA CYS A 159 -27.08 7.05 -16.27
C CYS A 159 -27.72 8.22 -17.05
N VAL A 160 -27.94 8.05 -18.34
CA VAL A 160 -28.57 9.04 -19.24
C VAL A 160 -29.86 8.50 -19.87
N LYS A 161 -30.79 9.36 -20.26
CA LYS A 161 -32.04 8.93 -20.92
C LYS A 161 -31.74 8.28 -22.27
N ALA A 162 -32.34 7.11 -22.54
CA ALA A 162 -32.17 6.43 -23.82
C ALA A 162 -32.75 7.29 -24.95
N LYS A 163 -31.92 7.66 -25.95
CA LYS A 163 -32.44 8.21 -27.20
C LYS A 163 -32.96 7.04 -28.04
N LYS A 164 -34.20 7.13 -28.52
CA LYS A 164 -34.78 6.16 -29.47
C LYS A 164 -34.00 6.28 -30.78
N VAL A 165 -33.12 5.32 -31.06
CA VAL A 165 -32.58 5.11 -32.40
C VAL A 165 -33.30 3.89 -32.95
N LYS A 166 -33.92 4.06 -34.12
CA LYS A 166 -34.73 3.04 -34.78
C LYS A 166 -33.86 1.81 -35.07
N ALA A 167 -34.47 0.65 -34.84
CA ALA A 167 -33.91 -0.67 -35.05
C ALA A 167 -33.82 -0.97 -36.55
N ASP A 168 -32.73 -1.62 -36.96
CA ASP A 168 -32.69 -2.48 -38.15
C ASP A 168 -31.74 -3.66 -37.81
N ASP A 169 -32.39 -4.80 -37.57
CA ASP A 169 -32.12 -6.16 -38.05
C ASP A 169 -30.92 -7.04 -37.57
N ASP A 170 -31.35 -8.19 -37.01
CA ASP A 170 -30.86 -9.57 -37.18
C ASP A 170 -29.53 -10.04 -36.57
N LYS A 171 -29.61 -10.80 -35.46
CA LYS A 171 -29.76 -12.28 -35.44
C LYS A 171 -29.27 -12.87 -34.11
N ALA A 172 -30.06 -13.81 -33.59
CA ALA A 172 -29.89 -14.48 -32.30
C ALA A 172 -28.74 -15.51 -32.25
N GLY A 173 -28.20 -15.69 -31.04
CA GLY A 173 -27.84 -17.01 -30.52
C GLY A 173 -26.38 -17.49 -30.58
N VAL A 174 -25.78 -17.60 -29.38
CA VAL A 174 -24.79 -18.60 -28.94
C VAL A 174 -23.29 -18.35 -29.22
N ALA A 175 -22.56 -18.26 -28.10
CA ALA A 175 -21.15 -18.58 -27.86
C ALA A 175 -20.12 -18.27 -28.97
N ALA A 176 -19.33 -17.21 -28.78
CA ALA A 176 -17.97 -17.17 -29.29
C ALA A 176 -17.15 -16.11 -28.55
N ALA A 177 -15.94 -16.50 -28.19
CA ALA A 177 -14.86 -15.66 -27.68
C ALA A 177 -14.86 -14.26 -28.34
N VAL A 178 -14.80 -13.20 -27.53
CA VAL A 178 -14.55 -11.85 -28.04
C VAL A 178 -13.09 -11.77 -28.46
N ALA A 179 -12.86 -12.22 -29.69
CA ALA A 179 -11.70 -11.92 -30.49
C ALA A 179 -11.45 -10.40 -30.43
N LYS A 180 -10.30 -10.02 -29.87
CA LYS A 180 -9.77 -8.66 -29.95
C LYS A 180 -9.74 -8.26 -31.42
N LYS A 181 -10.63 -7.35 -31.85
CA LYS A 181 -10.53 -6.70 -33.16
C LYS A 181 -9.18 -6.01 -33.24
N VAL A 182 -8.24 -6.59 -33.99
CA VAL A 182 -6.91 -6.01 -34.24
C VAL A 182 -7.12 -4.72 -35.05
N LYS A 183 -6.72 -3.59 -34.45
CA LYS A 183 -6.71 -2.30 -35.15
C LYS A 183 -5.68 -2.38 -36.29
N LYS A 184 -6.16 -2.44 -37.53
CA LYS A 184 -5.29 -2.29 -38.71
C LYS A 184 -5.02 -0.80 -38.94
N CYS A 185 -3.75 -0.44 -39.09
CA CYS A 185 -3.33 0.91 -39.46
C CYS A 185 -3.34 1.08 -40.99
N PRO A 186 -3.61 2.29 -41.50
CA PRO A 186 -3.55 2.57 -42.94
C PRO A 186 -2.12 2.36 -43.49
N GLU A 187 -1.99 2.13 -44.80
CA GLU A 187 -0.70 1.91 -45.48
C GLU A 187 0.33 2.99 -45.12
N GLY A 188 1.57 2.56 -44.85
CA GLY A 188 2.67 3.43 -44.42
C GLY A 188 2.64 3.82 -42.93
N LYS A 189 1.72 3.27 -42.12
CA LYS A 189 1.68 3.47 -40.66
C LYS A 189 1.66 2.15 -39.90
N VAL A 190 2.39 2.09 -38.79
CA VAL A 190 2.46 0.92 -37.90
C VAL A 190 1.76 1.23 -36.57
N LEU A 191 1.09 0.24 -35.99
CA LEU A 191 0.44 0.38 -34.69
C LEU A 191 1.52 0.40 -33.60
N ASN A 192 1.60 1.50 -32.87
CA ASN A 192 2.44 1.56 -31.68
C ASN A 192 1.77 0.73 -30.55
N PRO A 193 2.43 -0.32 -30.02
CA PRO A 193 1.81 -1.21 -29.02
C PRO A 193 1.61 -0.52 -27.66
N ILE A 194 2.39 0.52 -27.36
CA ILE A 194 2.32 1.27 -26.09
C ILE A 194 1.16 2.26 -26.13
N THR A 195 1.01 3.01 -27.23
CA THR A 195 0.01 4.08 -27.33
C THR A 195 -1.28 3.67 -28.05
N ASN A 196 -1.31 2.48 -28.68
CA ASN A 196 -2.41 2.00 -29.52
C ASN A 196 -2.86 2.99 -30.62
N ARG A 197 -1.91 3.79 -31.11
CA ARG A 197 -2.07 4.75 -32.21
C ARG A 197 -1.19 4.36 -33.39
N CYS A 198 -1.64 4.66 -34.60
CA CYS A 198 -0.87 4.43 -35.83
C CYS A 198 0.16 5.55 -36.02
N ILE A 199 1.44 5.20 -36.04
CA ILE A 199 2.57 6.12 -36.26
C ILE A 199 3.17 5.90 -37.65
N LYS A 200 3.75 6.95 -38.24
CA LYS A 200 4.45 6.82 -39.54
C LYS A 200 5.70 5.96 -39.35
N ASP A 201 5.87 4.97 -40.22
CA ASP A 201 7.07 4.15 -40.20
C ASP A 201 8.22 4.94 -40.84
N VAL A 202 9.27 5.23 -40.08
CA VAL A 202 10.42 6.03 -40.55
C VAL A 202 11.27 5.30 -41.59
N ASN A 203 11.04 3.99 -41.78
CA ASN A 203 11.74 3.16 -42.76
C ASN A 203 10.90 2.79 -44.01
N TYR A 204 9.72 3.39 -44.21
CA TYR A 204 8.90 3.10 -45.39
C TYR A 204 9.49 3.74 -46.66
N LYS A 205 9.98 2.91 -47.58
CA LYS A 205 10.23 3.29 -48.98
C LYS A 205 9.13 2.70 -49.87
N PRO A 206 8.38 3.52 -50.62
CA PRO A 206 7.42 2.99 -51.59
C PRO A 206 8.18 2.20 -52.68
N LYS A 207 7.64 1.04 -53.06
CA LYS A 207 8.05 0.31 -54.27
C LYS A 207 7.25 0.81 -55.45
#